data_AF-A0A6P6F3G8-F1
#
_entry.id   AF-A0A6P6F3G8-F1
#
_cell.length_a   1.000
_cell.length_b   1.000
_cell.length_c   1.000
_cell.angle_alpha   90.00
_cell.angle_beta   90.00
_cell.angle_gamma   90.00
#
_symmetry.space_group_name_H-M   'P 1'
#
loop_
_entity.id
_entity.type
_entity.pdbx_description
1 polymer ?
#
loop_
_entity_poly.entity_id
_entity_poly.type
_entity_poly.pdbx_seq_one_letter_code
_entity_poly.pdbx_strand_id
1 'polypeptide(L)'
;MGPLTDLRPVPDNQEVFCHPRTDKSLIVELLELQAHMQGEAAARYHFEDVGRVQGSRVLQVQSVQPLNLESLALRGCCQEAWVLSGKLQVAKENQQVAKDVTLHQALLRVPPYQTDLLVTFNHPPPDNRSSVGPENLSPPSWNLGDFEQLVTSLTLHDPSIFGPQ
;
A
#
# COMPACT_ATOMS: atom_id res chain seq x y z
N MET A 1 -26.03 9.71 21.77
CA MET A 1 -25.33 9.41 20.51
C MET A 1 -24.43 8.22 20.79
N GLY A 2 -24.73 7.06 20.19
CA GLY A 2 -23.98 5.82 20.44
C GLY A 2 -22.64 5.82 19.71
N PRO A 3 -21.64 5.07 20.22
CA PRO A 3 -20.34 4.98 19.58
C PRO A 3 -20.46 4.30 18.21
N LEU A 4 -19.79 4.86 17.20
CA LEU A 4 -19.53 4.20 15.92
C LEU A 4 -18.52 3.07 16.16
N THR A 5 -19.01 1.87 16.51
CA THR A 5 -18.22 0.64 16.56
C THR A 5 -18.08 0.04 15.17
N ASP A 6 -17.26 0.64 14.29
CA ASP A 6 -16.98 0.06 12.97
C ASP A 6 -15.54 0.30 12.47
N LEU A 7 -14.62 0.64 13.37
CA LEU A 7 -13.20 0.54 13.09
C LEU A 7 -12.72 -0.81 13.59
N ARG A 8 -12.42 -1.73 12.67
CA ARG A 8 -11.74 -2.98 13.00
C ARG A 8 -10.37 -2.65 13.61
N PRO A 9 -9.93 -3.40 14.63
CA PRO A 9 -8.56 -3.25 15.13
C PRO A 9 -7.57 -3.48 13.97
N VAL A 10 -6.62 -2.56 13.81
CA VAL A 10 -5.51 -2.73 12.88
C VAL A 10 -4.52 -3.71 13.51
N PRO A 11 -4.07 -4.76 12.82
CA PRO A 11 -3.04 -5.66 13.32
C PRO A 11 -1.77 -4.90 13.73
N ASP A 12 -1.03 -5.39 14.73
CA ASP A 12 0.19 -4.73 15.23
C ASP A 12 1.29 -4.63 14.16
N ASN A 13 1.27 -5.50 13.16
CA ASN A 13 2.19 -5.51 12.02
C ASN A 13 1.74 -4.61 10.86
N GLN A 14 0.68 -3.81 11.04
CA GLN A 14 0.09 -2.98 10.00
C GLN A 14 -0.18 -1.55 10.51
N GLU A 15 0.04 -0.58 9.63
CA GLU A 15 -0.38 0.81 9.82
C GLU A 15 -1.24 1.25 8.64
N VAL A 16 -2.37 1.90 8.94
CA VAL A 16 -3.33 2.38 7.92
C VAL A 16 -3.53 3.88 8.04
N PHE A 17 -3.29 4.59 6.95
CA PHE A 17 -3.45 6.03 6.82
C PHE A 17 -4.55 6.31 5.79
N CYS A 18 -5.61 7.01 6.20
CA CYS A 18 -6.69 7.42 5.31
C CYS A 18 -6.61 8.92 5.05
N HIS A 19 -6.78 9.32 3.79
CA HIS A 19 -6.87 10.74 3.47
C HIS A 19 -8.21 11.29 4.03
N PRO A 20 -8.23 12.43 4.73
CA PRO A 20 -9.43 12.89 5.45
C PRO A 20 -10.61 13.24 4.55
N ARG A 21 -10.36 13.51 3.27
CA ARG A 21 -11.38 14.00 2.32
C ARG A 21 -11.40 13.31 0.96
N THR A 22 -10.56 12.31 0.77
CA THR A 22 -10.59 11.47 -0.44
C THR A 22 -10.66 10.03 0.01
N ASP A 23 -11.19 9.14 -0.83
CA ASP A 23 -11.22 7.70 -0.53
C ASP A 23 -9.84 7.04 -0.65
N LYS A 24 -8.75 7.82 -0.71
CA LYS A 24 -7.37 7.34 -0.80
C LYS A 24 -6.91 6.81 0.55
N SER A 25 -6.14 5.73 0.51
CA SER A 25 -5.50 5.19 1.70
C SER A 25 -4.12 4.66 1.39
N LEU A 26 -3.25 4.72 2.39
CA LEU A 26 -1.93 4.14 2.39
C LEU A 26 -1.84 3.13 3.53
N ILE A 27 -1.32 1.95 3.23
CA ILE A 27 -1.18 0.85 4.16
C ILE A 27 0.28 0.44 4.16
N VAL A 28 0.88 0.33 5.33
CA VAL A 28 2.22 -0.23 5.52
C VAL A 28 2.05 -1.52 6.31
N GLU A 29 2.61 -2.62 5.82
CA GLU A 29 2.47 -3.93 6.45
C GLU A 29 3.80 -4.69 6.45
N LEU A 30 4.10 -5.33 7.59
CA LEU A 30 5.22 -6.23 7.76
C LEU A 30 4.74 -7.67 7.54
N LEU A 31 5.28 -8.32 6.51
CA LEU A 31 4.95 -9.68 6.10
C LEU A 31 6.16 -10.59 6.24
N GLU A 32 5.94 -11.90 6.40
CA GLU A 32 7.02 -12.87 6.31
C GLU A 32 7.64 -12.88 4.91
N LEU A 33 8.98 -12.92 4.86
CA LEU A 33 9.75 -12.97 3.63
C LEU A 33 9.36 -14.20 2.79
N GLN A 34 8.85 -13.97 1.58
CA GLN A 34 8.53 -15.04 0.65
C GLN A 34 9.78 -15.56 -0.06
N ALA A 35 10.59 -16.40 0.62
CA ALA A 35 11.91 -16.82 0.16
C ALA A 35 11.94 -17.54 -1.21
N HIS A 36 10.82 -18.15 -1.62
CA HIS A 36 10.69 -18.83 -2.92
C HIS A 36 10.35 -17.90 -4.09
N MET A 37 9.96 -16.64 -3.82
CA MET A 37 9.73 -15.62 -4.84
C MET A 37 10.84 -14.58 -4.79
N GLN A 38 11.26 -14.06 -5.94
CA GLN A 38 12.24 -12.97 -6.05
C GLN A 38 11.84 -12.01 -7.16
N GLY A 39 12.39 -10.80 -7.10
CA GLY A 39 12.24 -9.82 -8.15
C GLY A 39 10.79 -9.43 -8.40
N GLU A 40 10.52 -9.25 -9.69
CA GLU A 40 9.20 -8.96 -10.24
C GLU A 40 8.12 -9.99 -9.85
N ALA A 41 8.51 -11.27 -9.66
CA ALA A 41 7.58 -12.33 -9.28
C ALA A 41 7.08 -12.17 -7.84
N ALA A 42 7.95 -11.72 -6.92
CA ALA A 42 7.56 -11.42 -5.54
C ALA A 42 6.59 -10.23 -5.48
N ALA A 43 6.85 -9.17 -6.26
CA ALA A 43 5.96 -8.02 -6.36
C ALA A 43 4.57 -8.41 -6.91
N ARG A 44 4.52 -9.28 -7.93
CA ARG A 44 3.23 -9.79 -8.46
C ARG A 44 2.49 -10.68 -7.46
N TYR A 45 3.20 -11.55 -6.76
CA TYR A 45 2.61 -12.42 -5.76
C TYR A 45 1.87 -11.63 -4.68
N HIS A 46 2.53 -10.60 -4.12
CA HIS A 46 1.93 -9.74 -3.11
C HIS A 46 0.78 -8.89 -3.68
N PHE A 47 0.87 -8.45 -4.93
CA PHE A 47 -0.23 -7.72 -5.59
C PHE A 47 -1.47 -8.60 -5.79
N GLU A 48 -1.28 -9.86 -6.19
CA GLU A 48 -2.36 -10.84 -6.32
C GLU A 48 -3.02 -11.16 -4.98
N ASP A 49 -2.24 -11.30 -3.91
CA ASP A 49 -2.75 -11.51 -2.56
C ASP A 49 -3.62 -10.33 -2.10
N VAL A 50 -3.14 -9.09 -2.25
CA VAL A 50 -3.92 -7.89 -1.95
C VAL A 50 -5.21 -7.84 -2.76
N GLY A 51 -5.15 -8.16 -4.06
CA GLY A 51 -6.34 -8.23 -4.91
C GLY A 51 -7.37 -9.24 -4.42
N ARG A 52 -6.92 -10.43 -3.98
CA ARG A 52 -7.77 -11.48 -3.41
C ARG A 52 -8.41 -11.04 -2.10
N VAL A 53 -7.64 -10.46 -1.18
CA VAL A 53 -8.13 -9.96 0.12
C VAL A 53 -9.14 -8.85 -0.06
N GLN A 54 -8.95 -7.98 -1.06
CA GLN A 54 -9.91 -6.92 -1.40
C GLN A 54 -11.12 -7.43 -2.20
N GLY A 55 -11.23 -8.72 -2.48
CA GLY A 55 -12.35 -9.29 -3.22
C GLY A 55 -12.41 -8.87 -4.70
N SER A 56 -11.26 -8.52 -5.27
CA SER A 56 -11.16 -8.11 -6.67
C SER A 56 -11.48 -9.28 -7.60
N ARG A 57 -12.31 -9.04 -8.61
CA ARG A 57 -12.62 -10.02 -9.66
C ARG A 57 -11.68 -9.92 -10.85
N VAL A 58 -11.13 -8.73 -11.08
CA VAL A 58 -10.22 -8.44 -12.18
C VAL A 58 -9.01 -7.74 -11.62
N LEU A 59 -7.84 -8.27 -11.94
CA LEU A 59 -6.55 -7.76 -11.51
C LEU A 59 -5.71 -7.52 -12.76
N GLN A 60 -5.41 -6.26 -13.03
CA GLN A 60 -4.64 -5.85 -14.20
C GLN A 60 -3.36 -5.15 -13.77
N VAL A 61 -2.22 -5.82 -13.95
CA VAL A 61 -0.91 -5.19 -13.78
C VAL A 61 -0.67 -4.20 -14.93
N GLN A 62 -0.33 -2.95 -14.60
CA GLN A 62 -0.02 -1.91 -15.58
C GLN A 62 1.48 -1.68 -15.72
N SER A 63 2.22 -1.74 -14.61
CA SER A 63 3.68 -1.59 -14.61
C SER A 63 4.28 -2.32 -13.42
N VAL A 64 5.47 -2.89 -13.61
CA VAL A 64 6.31 -3.41 -12.54
C VAL A 64 7.73 -2.93 -12.81
N GLN A 65 8.34 -2.26 -11.84
CA GLN A 65 9.65 -1.64 -12.02
C GLN A 65 10.51 -1.86 -10.77
N PRO A 66 11.81 -2.17 -10.93
CA PRO A 66 12.71 -2.21 -9.79
C PRO A 66 12.94 -0.80 -9.26
N LEU A 67 13.01 -0.65 -7.94
CA LEU A 67 13.45 0.57 -7.29
C LEU A 67 14.97 0.54 -7.12
N ASN A 68 15.61 1.69 -7.34
CA ASN A 68 17.03 1.83 -7.09
C ASN A 68 17.30 1.80 -5.58
N LEU A 69 18.04 0.80 -5.10
CA LEU A 69 18.37 0.66 -3.68
C LEU A 69 19.11 1.89 -3.14
N GLU A 70 19.91 2.58 -3.94
CA GLU A 70 20.63 3.79 -3.52
C GLU A 70 19.68 4.94 -3.12
N SER A 71 18.47 4.97 -3.68
CA SER A 71 17.44 5.95 -3.34
C SER A 71 16.70 5.64 -2.04
N LEU A 72 16.87 4.44 -1.48
CA LEU A 72 16.18 4.03 -0.25
C LEU A 72 16.97 4.45 0.98
N ALA A 73 16.30 5.05 1.95
CA ALA A 73 16.89 5.25 3.28
C ALA A 73 17.10 3.91 4.02
N LEU A 74 16.32 2.86 3.70
CA LEU A 74 16.51 1.48 4.17
C LEU A 74 17.64 0.69 3.48
N ARG A 75 18.45 1.30 2.60
CA ARG A 75 19.49 0.58 1.82
C ARG A 75 20.50 -0.24 2.63
N GLY A 76 20.65 0.04 3.92
CA GLY A 76 21.52 -0.73 4.82
C GLY A 76 21.02 -2.15 5.13
N CYS A 77 19.71 -2.40 4.99
CA CYS A 77 19.09 -3.71 5.26
C CYS A 77 18.19 -4.22 4.13
N CYS A 78 17.72 -3.33 3.26
CA CYS A 78 16.92 -3.66 2.09
C CYS A 78 17.81 -4.18 0.96
N GLN A 79 17.54 -5.40 0.48
CA GLN A 79 18.33 -6.05 -0.58
C GLN A 79 17.64 -6.03 -1.95
N GLU A 80 16.34 -5.81 -1.98
CA GLU A 80 15.55 -5.83 -3.21
C GLU A 80 14.30 -4.96 -3.00
N ALA A 81 13.98 -4.11 -3.98
CA ALA A 81 12.79 -3.28 -3.92
C ALA A 81 12.13 -3.13 -5.28
N TRP A 82 10.80 -3.15 -5.31
CA TRP A 82 10.00 -3.10 -6.52
C TRP A 82 8.75 -2.27 -6.31
N VAL A 83 8.35 -1.55 -7.35
CA VAL A 83 7.05 -0.88 -7.41
C VAL A 83 6.21 -1.54 -8.50
N LEU A 84 4.98 -1.88 -8.13
CA LEU A 84 3.97 -2.40 -9.03
C LEU A 84 2.78 -1.46 -9.01
N SER A 85 2.31 -1.07 -10.19
CA SER A 85 1.05 -0.33 -10.36
C SER A 85 0.07 -1.16 -11.15
N GLY A 86 -1.17 -1.20 -10.69
CA GLY A 86 -2.23 -1.97 -11.34
C GLY A 86 -3.63 -1.47 -11.01
N LYS A 87 -4.62 -2.09 -11.65
CA LYS A 87 -6.04 -1.83 -11.38
C LYS A 87 -6.70 -3.06 -10.78
N LEU A 88 -7.51 -2.82 -9.77
CA LEU A 88 -8.38 -3.79 -9.14
C LEU A 88 -9.83 -3.43 -9.42
N GLN A 89 -10.62 -4.41 -9.85
CA GLN A 89 -12.06 -4.24 -9.96
C GLN A 89 -12.75 -4.82 -8.72
N VAL A 90 -13.13 -3.93 -7.80
CA VAL A 90 -13.72 -4.28 -6.51
C VAL A 90 -15.21 -3.95 -6.52
N ALA A 91 -16.04 -4.93 -6.18
CA ALA A 91 -17.46 -4.73 -5.93
C ALA A 91 -17.70 -4.72 -4.41
N LYS A 92 -18.29 -3.65 -3.87
CA LYS A 92 -18.81 -3.70 -2.50
C LYS A 92 -19.99 -4.66 -2.46
N GLU A 93 -20.15 -5.42 -1.38
CA GLU A 93 -21.23 -6.43 -1.24
C GLU A 93 -22.64 -5.87 -1.55
N ASN A 94 -22.84 -4.56 -1.36
CA ASN A 94 -24.11 -3.86 -1.61
C ASN A 94 -24.18 -3.10 -2.94
N GLN A 95 -23.21 -3.25 -3.85
CA GLN A 95 -23.16 -2.55 -5.12
C GLN A 95 -23.09 -3.53 -6.30
N GLN A 96 -24.04 -3.43 -7.23
CA GLN A 96 -24.02 -4.20 -8.48
C GLN A 96 -22.91 -3.75 -9.45
N VAL A 97 -22.37 -2.54 -9.26
CA VAL A 97 -21.34 -1.97 -10.13
C VAL A 97 -20.00 -2.07 -9.42
N ALA A 98 -19.06 -2.78 -10.04
CA ALA A 98 -17.69 -2.83 -9.56
C ALA A 98 -16.97 -1.52 -9.90
N LYS A 99 -16.13 -1.04 -8.97
CA LYS A 99 -15.30 0.15 -9.16
C LYS A 99 -13.88 -0.26 -9.51
N ASP A 100 -13.30 0.42 -10.49
CA ASP A 100 -11.88 0.27 -10.83
C ASP A 100 -11.05 1.14 -9.88
N VAL A 101 -10.31 0.51 -8.98
CA VAL A 101 -9.39 1.17 -8.06
C VAL A 101 -7.97 1.02 -8.62
N THR A 102 -7.26 2.13 -8.77
CA THR A 102 -5.83 2.08 -9.06
C THR A 102 -5.10 1.78 -7.76
N LEU A 103 -4.19 0.81 -7.80
CA LEU A 103 -3.40 0.42 -6.65
C LEU A 103 -1.92 0.52 -7.03
N HIS A 104 -1.16 1.22 -6.20
CA HIS A 104 0.29 1.26 -6.28
C HIS A 104 0.84 0.48 -5.08
N GLN A 105 1.75 -0.44 -5.32
CA GLN A 105 2.35 -1.29 -4.33
C GLN A 105 3.86 -1.15 -4.41
N ALA A 106 4.52 -0.99 -3.26
CA ALA A 106 5.96 -1.09 -3.16
C ALA A 106 6.29 -2.27 -2.24
N LEU A 107 7.15 -3.15 -2.73
CA LEU A 107 7.73 -4.25 -1.98
C LEU A 107 9.17 -3.88 -1.65
N LEU A 108 9.53 -3.84 -0.37
CA LEU A 108 10.90 -3.68 0.10
C LEU A 108 11.28 -4.92 0.90
N ARG A 109 12.27 -5.67 0.42
CA ARG A 109 12.66 -6.94 1.02
C ARG A 109 13.80 -6.71 1.98
N VAL A 110 13.62 -7.17 3.22
CA VAL A 110 14.58 -7.00 4.32
C VAL A 110 15.01 -8.36 4.89
N PRO A 111 15.81 -9.16 4.13
CA PRO A 111 16.18 -10.52 4.52
C PRO A 111 16.85 -10.68 5.89
N PRO A 112 17.66 -9.72 6.40
CA PRO A 112 18.22 -9.83 7.76
C PRO A 112 17.16 -10.02 8.85
N TYR A 113 15.92 -9.60 8.59
CA TYR A 113 14.79 -9.74 9.51
C TYR A 113 13.70 -10.68 8.98
N GLN A 114 13.99 -11.48 7.94
CA GLN A 114 13.02 -12.38 7.30
C GLN A 114 11.67 -11.69 7.00
N THR A 115 11.73 -10.41 6.58
CA THR A 115 10.53 -9.58 6.40
C THR A 115 10.44 -9.01 4.98
N ASP A 116 9.24 -9.04 4.42
CA ASP A 116 8.81 -8.25 3.28
C ASP A 116 7.98 -7.05 3.81
N LEU A 117 8.47 -5.83 3.59
CA LEU A 117 7.76 -4.60 3.90
C LEU A 117 6.91 -4.20 2.69
N LEU A 118 5.59 -4.25 2.85
CA LEU A 118 4.63 -3.97 1.80
C LEU A 118 3.96 -2.62 2.04
N VAL A 119 4.13 -1.70 1.09
CA VAL A 119 3.42 -0.42 1.10
C VAL A 119 2.37 -0.43 0.00
N THR A 120 1.10 -0.26 0.36
CA THR A 120 -0.03 -0.24 -0.57
C THR A 120 -0.70 1.12 -0.56
N PHE A 121 -0.79 1.76 -1.71
CA PHE A 121 -1.51 3.01 -1.93
C PHE A 121 -2.74 2.76 -2.79
N ASN A 122 -3.92 2.82 -2.15
CA ASN A 122 -5.21 2.75 -2.82
C ASN A 122 -5.57 4.13 -3.36
N HIS A 123 -5.72 4.21 -4.67
CA HIS A 123 -6.06 5.41 -5.41
C HIS A 123 -7.37 5.17 -6.19
N PRO A 124 -8.53 5.28 -5.51
CA PRO A 124 -9.82 5.17 -6.18
C PRO A 124 -10.03 6.34 -7.15
N PRO A 125 -10.93 6.17 -8.13
CA PRO A 125 -11.28 7.22 -9.06
C PRO A 125 -11.93 8.39 -8.28
N PRO A 126 -11.77 9.63 -8.76
CA PRO A 126 -12.40 10.78 -8.13
C PRO A 126 -13.91 10.56 -8.05
N ASP A 127 -14.47 10.67 -6.85
CA ASP A 127 -15.90 10.53 -6.65
C ASP A 127 -16.58 11.79 -7.22
N ASN A 128 -17.47 11.63 -8.21
CA ASN A 128 -18.18 12.76 -8.83
C ASN A 128 -19.12 13.51 -7.86
N ARG A 129 -19.19 13.12 -6.59
CA ARG A 129 -19.86 13.90 -5.55
C ARG A 129 -18.96 15.06 -5.17
N SER A 130 -19.17 16.19 -5.82
CA SER A 130 -18.56 17.48 -5.51
C SER A 130 -18.70 17.81 -4.02
N SER A 131 -17.68 17.52 -3.22
CA SER A 131 -17.48 18.19 -1.94
C SER A 131 -16.87 19.56 -2.25
N VAL A 132 -17.73 20.50 -2.64
CA VAL A 132 -17.40 21.93 -2.70
C VAL A 132 -17.25 22.42 -1.26
N GLY A 133 -16.13 22.07 -0.64
CA GLY A 133 -15.64 22.69 0.59
C GLY A 133 -14.67 23.82 0.23
N PRO A 134 -14.47 24.82 1.10
CA PRO A 134 -13.59 25.94 0.80
C PRO A 134 -12.19 25.44 0.42
N GLU A 135 -11.77 25.73 -0.82
CA GLU A 135 -10.53 25.23 -1.43
C GLU A 135 -9.27 25.63 -0.65
N ASN A 136 -9.34 26.66 0.20
CA ASN A 136 -8.20 27.31 0.84
C ASN A 136 -7.68 26.72 2.16
N LEU A 137 -8.29 25.66 2.74
CA LEU A 137 -7.87 25.11 4.05
C LEU A 137 -7.53 23.62 4.01
N SER A 138 -7.02 23.15 2.89
CA SER A 138 -7.05 21.75 2.51
C SER A 138 -5.65 21.20 2.28
N PRO A 139 -5.22 20.11 2.94
CA PRO A 139 -4.04 19.42 2.48
C PRO A 139 -4.27 18.94 1.03
N PRO A 140 -3.27 19.06 0.15
CA PRO A 140 -3.37 18.54 -1.20
C PRO A 140 -3.61 17.03 -1.18
N SER A 141 -4.36 16.54 -2.16
CA SER A 141 -4.61 15.11 -2.34
C SER A 141 -3.29 14.39 -2.64
N TRP A 142 -3.05 13.26 -1.96
CA TRP A 142 -1.85 12.45 -2.21
C TRP A 142 -1.78 11.98 -3.66
N ASN A 143 -0.60 12.05 -4.25
CA ASN A 143 -0.32 11.61 -5.61
C ASN A 143 0.80 10.55 -5.61
N LEU A 144 1.18 10.08 -6.81
CA LEU A 144 2.21 9.04 -6.93
C LEU A 144 3.58 9.50 -6.42
N GLY A 145 3.92 10.78 -6.57
CA GLY A 145 5.17 11.34 -6.04
C GLY A 145 5.21 11.31 -4.50
N ASP A 146 4.09 11.55 -3.82
CA ASP A 146 4.01 11.42 -2.36
C ASP A 146 4.23 9.96 -1.92
N PHE A 147 3.70 9.00 -2.68
CA PHE A 147 3.90 7.58 -2.46
C PHE A 147 5.37 7.18 -2.67
N GLU A 148 6.00 7.60 -3.76
CA GLU A 148 7.42 7.34 -4.03
C GLU A 148 8.32 7.98 -2.96
N GLN A 149 8.01 9.19 -2.52
CA GLN A 149 8.70 9.86 -1.43
C GLN A 149 8.56 9.09 -0.12
N LEU A 150 7.37 8.61 0.22
CA LEU A 150 7.15 7.79 1.41
C LEU A 150 8.02 6.53 1.33
N VAL A 151 7.91 5.77 0.23
CA VAL A 151 8.64 4.51 0.04
C VAL A 151 10.16 4.70 0.16
N THR A 152 10.70 5.77 -0.41
CA THR A 152 12.15 6.05 -0.39
C THR A 152 12.65 6.60 0.94
N SER A 153 11.78 7.21 1.75
CA SER A 153 12.14 7.85 3.02
C SER A 153 11.96 6.99 4.26
N LEU A 154 11.41 5.77 4.15
CA LEU A 154 11.29 4.84 5.28
C LEU A 154 12.66 4.58 5.89
N THR A 155 12.73 4.64 7.22
CA THR A 155 13.95 4.42 8.00
C THR A 155 13.68 3.44 9.13
N LEU A 156 14.60 2.49 9.32
CA LEU A 156 14.55 1.58 10.45
C LEU A 156 15.20 2.26 11.67
N HIS A 157 14.37 2.64 12.65
CA HIS A 157 14.84 3.24 13.90
C HIS A 157 15.07 2.21 15.00
N ASP A 158 14.17 1.23 15.13
CA ASP A 158 14.24 0.20 16.15
C ASP A 158 14.02 -1.18 15.50
N PRO A 159 15.06 -2.04 15.42
CA PRO A 159 14.95 -3.39 14.88
C PRO A 159 14.07 -4.33 15.69
N SER A 160 13.68 -3.98 16.93
CA SER A 160 12.83 -4.84 17.76
C SER A 160 11.41 -4.99 17.20
N ILE A 161 11.01 -4.13 16.25
CA ILE A 161 9.72 -4.23 15.54
C ILE A 161 9.56 -5.55 14.80
N PHE A 162 10.67 -6.22 14.43
CA PHE A 162 10.64 -7.52 13.76
C PHE A 162 10.56 -8.71 14.74
N GLY A 163 10.42 -8.44 16.04
CA GLY A 163 10.41 -9.45 17.10
C GLY A 163 11.78 -9.66 17.78
N PRO A 164 11.87 -10.62 18.71
CA PRO A 164 13.12 -10.93 19.39
C PRO A 164 14.16 -11.49 18.39
N GLN A 165 15.38 -10.95 18.43
CA GLN A 165 16.52 -11.42 17.63
C GLN A 165 17.14 -12.72 18.16
#